data_AF-K1PXV6-F1
#
_entry.id   AF-K1PXV6-F1
#
_cell.length_a   1.000
_cell.length_b   1.000
_cell.length_c   1.000
_cell.angle_alpha   90.00
_cell.angle_beta   90.00
_cell.angle_gamma   90.00
#
_symmetry.space_group_name_H-M   'P 1'
#
loop_
_entity.id
_entity.type
_entity.pdbx_description
1 polymer ?
#
loop_
_entity_poly.entity_id
_entity_poly.type
_entity_poly.pdbx_seq_one_letter_code
_entity_poly.pdbx_strand_id
1 'polypeptide(L)'
;MRKLSFLSPTQSLKWICLFILAFLVLELLLFNCFIFYALGVLQRTVGPLLNIGDVDWTEDLKQAPWVRRMVYRGKAGGFVSLMQDTVERLYMIEEGGSEKKLRTFGVDVSHSGEFLYIYRHILARRNFPYARLVIDIGANDGLLSSNSFNFIQIGWSGLLVEPQASQAEMAAKNVVRYVNPYRENNQTVKVIKNVISKRSGIVPFMRRSDIADMEGHIAAEEDYYPDGQMDGEIIQVPSITVRQFTAKYNVPKYFGVLSIDAEGTGNQILHSFIDLGFRPGYIIYEDLHERAFELPVVTEKYMNDSGYVLMSRRGWNLIFCHRTRK
;
A
#
# COMPACT_ATOMS: atom_id res chain seq x y z
N MET A 1 34.81 -42.10 32.90
CA MET A 1 33.68 -41.67 32.04
C MET A 1 33.41 -40.19 32.27
N ARG A 2 33.72 -39.31 31.32
CA ARG A 2 33.39 -37.86 31.40
C ARG A 2 31.90 -37.69 31.09
N LYS A 3 31.14 -37.12 32.01
CA LYS A 3 29.73 -36.76 31.80
C LYS A 3 29.68 -35.65 30.73
N LEU A 4 29.08 -35.95 29.58
CA LEU A 4 28.70 -34.95 28.58
C LEU A 4 27.57 -34.10 29.17
N SER A 5 27.88 -32.85 29.50
CA SER A 5 26.87 -31.86 29.89
C SER A 5 26.11 -31.42 28.65
N PHE A 6 24.83 -31.80 28.56
CA PHE A 6 23.94 -31.28 27.52
C PHE A 6 23.77 -29.76 27.70
N LEU A 7 23.91 -29.02 26.60
CA LEU A 7 23.65 -27.59 26.56
C LEU A 7 22.21 -27.32 26.98
N SER A 8 22.00 -26.25 27.75
CA SER A 8 20.67 -25.82 28.12
C SER A 8 19.84 -25.47 26.87
N PRO A 9 18.51 -25.68 26.87
CA PRO A 9 17.65 -25.39 25.71
C PRO A 9 17.80 -23.96 25.17
N THR A 10 18.08 -23.00 26.05
CA THR A 10 18.31 -21.59 25.69
C THR A 10 19.66 -21.37 24.98
N GLN A 11 20.70 -22.13 25.32
CA GLN A 11 21.97 -22.11 24.60
C GLN A 11 21.82 -22.74 23.22
N SER A 12 21.08 -23.84 23.09
CA SER A 12 20.82 -24.49 21.81
C SER A 12 20.08 -23.55 20.85
N LEU A 13 19.07 -22.81 21.34
CA LEU A 13 18.35 -21.82 20.52
C LEU A 13 19.26 -20.68 20.04
N LYS A 14 20.16 -20.18 20.89
CA LYS A 14 21.13 -19.14 20.52
C LYS A 14 22.06 -19.59 19.38
N TRP A 15 22.55 -20.83 19.45
CA TRP A 15 23.39 -21.40 18.41
C TRP A 15 22.63 -21.60 17.08
N ILE A 16 21.37 -22.01 17.15
CA ILE A 16 20.51 -22.12 15.95
C ILE A 16 20.31 -20.73 15.32
N CYS A 17 20.01 -19.69 16.10
CA CYS A 17 19.86 -18.33 15.60
C CYS A 17 21.17 -17.78 14.99
N LEU A 18 22.30 -18.01 15.64
CA LEU A 18 23.62 -17.64 15.12
C LEU A 18 23.95 -18.36 13.81
N PHE A 19 23.61 -19.64 13.71
CA PHE A 19 23.80 -20.43 12.49
C PHE A 19 22.93 -19.89 11.34
N ILE A 20 21.64 -19.61 11.60
CA ILE A 20 20.74 -19.02 10.60
C ILE A 20 21.25 -17.65 10.15
N LEU A 21 21.69 -16.80 11.08
CA LEU A 21 22.25 -15.49 10.75
C LEU A 21 23.53 -15.62 9.90
N ALA A 22 24.44 -16.51 10.28
CA ALA A 22 25.67 -16.76 9.53
C ALA A 22 25.37 -17.29 8.12
N PHE A 23 24.38 -18.17 7.98
CA PHE A 23 23.92 -18.69 6.70
C PHE A 23 23.36 -17.58 5.81
N LEU A 24 22.50 -16.71 6.35
CA LEU A 24 21.94 -15.56 5.61
C LEU A 24 23.03 -14.56 5.16
N VAL A 25 24.03 -14.30 6.02
CA VAL A 25 25.18 -13.45 5.65
C VAL A 25 26.00 -14.10 4.53
N LEU A 26 26.22 -15.41 4.61
CA LEU A 26 26.93 -16.15 3.56
C LEU A 26 26.15 -16.14 2.24
N GLU A 27 24.83 -16.35 2.28
CA GLU A 27 23.96 -16.30 1.10
C GLU A 27 23.98 -14.91 0.46
N LEU A 28 23.92 -13.84 1.26
CA LEU A 28 24.03 -12.47 0.76
C LEU A 28 25.40 -12.21 0.12
N LEU A 29 26.48 -12.71 0.70
CA LEU A 29 27.82 -12.61 0.11
C LEU A 29 27.91 -13.36 -1.21
N LEU A 30 27.40 -14.59 -1.28
CA LEU A 30 27.37 -15.40 -2.49
C LEU A 30 26.52 -14.76 -3.58
N PHE A 31 25.37 -14.19 -3.22
CA PHE A 31 24.50 -13.46 -4.14
C PHE A 31 25.21 -12.22 -4.72
N ASN A 32 25.90 -11.44 -3.89
CA ASN A 32 26.70 -10.32 -4.36
C ASN A 32 27.85 -10.78 -5.29
N CYS A 33 28.56 -11.85 -4.92
CA CYS A 33 29.57 -12.45 -5.79
C CYS A 33 29.00 -12.88 -7.14
N PHE A 34 27.80 -13.46 -7.16
CA PHE A 34 27.09 -13.83 -8.38
C PHE A 34 26.74 -12.61 -9.23
N ILE A 35 26.24 -11.52 -8.63
CA ILE A 35 25.98 -10.27 -9.35
C ILE A 35 27.26 -9.75 -10.01
N PHE A 36 28.37 -9.67 -9.26
CA PHE A 36 29.65 -9.21 -9.81
C PHE A 36 30.16 -10.11 -10.93
N TYR A 37 30.01 -11.43 -10.79
CA TYR A 37 30.35 -12.38 -11.83
C TYR A 37 29.48 -12.19 -13.09
N ALA A 38 28.16 -12.07 -12.93
CA ALA A 38 27.23 -11.86 -14.04
C ALA A 38 27.53 -10.54 -14.78
N LEU A 39 27.84 -9.47 -14.05
CA LEU A 39 28.29 -8.20 -14.64
C LEU A 39 29.61 -8.36 -15.41
N GLY A 40 30.57 -9.13 -14.88
CA GLY A 40 31.83 -9.43 -15.57
C GLY A 40 31.65 -10.27 -16.84
N VAL A 41 30.71 -11.23 -16.83
CA VAL A 41 30.35 -12.02 -18.02
C VAL A 41 29.68 -11.13 -19.06
N LEU A 42 28.70 -10.32 -18.65
CA LEU A 42 28.04 -9.36 -19.52
C LEU A 42 29.06 -8.39 -20.16
N GLN A 43 30.03 -7.89 -19.39
CA GLN A 43 31.13 -7.06 -19.87
C GLN A 43 31.94 -7.73 -20.98
N ARG A 44 32.31 -9.01 -20.82
CA ARG A 44 33.10 -9.76 -21.81
C ARG A 44 32.32 -10.09 -23.06
N THR A 45 31.02 -10.37 -22.93
CA THR A 45 30.17 -10.79 -24.06
C THR A 45 29.65 -9.60 -24.85
N VAL A 46 29.29 -8.50 -24.17
CA VAL A 46 28.65 -7.32 -24.79
C VAL A 46 29.66 -6.22 -25.10
N GLY A 47 30.76 -6.11 -24.34
CA GLY A 47 31.79 -5.09 -24.53
C GLY A 47 32.37 -5.04 -25.95
N PRO A 48 32.77 -6.18 -26.56
CA PRO A 48 33.26 -6.22 -27.93
C PRO A 48 32.19 -5.85 -28.99
N LEU A 49 30.91 -6.12 -28.71
CA LEU A 49 29.79 -5.80 -29.60
C LEU A 49 29.46 -4.30 -29.63
N LEU A 50 29.80 -3.56 -28.57
CA LEU A 50 29.51 -2.13 -28.47
C LEU A 50 30.67 -1.23 -28.89
N ASN A 51 31.85 -1.79 -29.22
CA ASN A 51 33.04 -1.06 -29.66
C ASN A 51 33.42 0.13 -28.76
N ILE A 52 33.22 -0.03 -27.45
CA ILE A 52 33.60 0.94 -26.43
C ILE A 52 35.02 0.55 -26.00
N GLY A 53 36.02 1.37 -26.36
CA GLY A 53 37.41 1.20 -25.93
C GLY A 53 37.57 1.22 -24.41
N ASP A 54 38.82 1.11 -23.91
CA ASP A 54 39.22 1.11 -22.49
C ASP A 54 38.71 2.33 -21.68
N VAL A 55 37.41 2.39 -21.47
CA VAL A 55 36.75 3.33 -20.57
C VAL A 55 36.66 2.61 -19.25
N ASP A 56 37.35 3.16 -18.24
CA ASP A 56 37.25 2.70 -16.86
C ASP A 56 35.84 2.99 -16.34
N TRP A 57 34.92 2.12 -16.71
CA TRP A 57 33.51 2.22 -16.38
C TRP A 57 33.29 2.25 -14.86
N THR A 58 34.27 1.85 -14.04
CA THR A 58 34.16 1.99 -12.59
C THR A 58 34.22 3.45 -12.15
N GLU A 59 34.99 4.29 -12.85
CA GLU A 59 34.97 5.75 -12.72
C GLU A 59 33.65 6.32 -13.26
N ASP A 60 33.21 5.92 -14.46
CA ASP A 60 31.95 6.42 -15.02
C ASP A 60 30.71 5.99 -14.21
N LEU A 61 30.72 4.79 -13.63
CA LEU A 61 29.67 4.30 -12.74
C LEU A 61 29.70 5.06 -11.40
N LYS A 62 30.88 5.38 -10.86
CA LYS A 62 31.01 6.26 -9.68
C LYS A 62 30.64 7.71 -9.96
N GLN A 63 30.74 8.15 -11.22
CA GLN A 63 30.36 9.48 -11.66
C GLN A 63 28.90 9.54 -12.14
N ALA A 64 28.29 8.39 -12.43
CA ALA A 64 26.90 8.30 -12.85
C ALA A 64 25.98 8.98 -11.83
N PRO A 65 25.14 9.95 -12.25
CA PRO A 65 24.32 10.74 -11.34
C PRO A 65 23.40 9.91 -10.44
N TRP A 66 22.99 8.72 -10.88
CA TRP A 66 22.16 7.81 -10.08
C TRP A 66 22.95 7.10 -8.98
N VAL A 67 24.20 6.68 -9.24
CA VAL A 67 25.07 6.04 -8.22
C VAL A 67 25.54 7.05 -7.21
N ARG A 68 25.95 8.25 -7.64
CA ARG A 68 26.26 9.34 -6.70
C ARG A 68 25.06 9.66 -5.84
N ARG A 69 23.85 9.75 -6.41
CA ARG A 69 22.62 9.95 -5.63
C ARG A 69 22.34 8.79 -4.68
N MET A 70 22.57 7.55 -5.09
CA MET A 70 22.36 6.37 -4.24
C MET A 70 23.35 6.32 -3.07
N VAL A 71 24.63 6.56 -3.31
CA VAL A 71 25.69 6.62 -2.29
C VAL A 71 25.52 7.84 -1.38
N TYR A 72 25.13 8.98 -1.93
CA TYR A 72 24.88 10.20 -1.15
C TYR A 72 23.63 10.07 -0.28
N ARG A 73 22.53 9.50 -0.81
CA ARG A 73 21.36 9.12 -0.02
C ARG A 73 21.75 8.09 1.05
N GLY A 74 22.54 7.08 0.71
CA GLY A 74 23.05 6.08 1.66
C GLY A 74 23.86 6.68 2.81
N LYS A 75 24.77 7.61 2.51
CA LYS A 75 25.60 8.33 3.50
C LYS A 75 24.84 9.36 4.34
N ALA A 76 23.78 9.96 3.82
CA ALA A 76 22.92 10.91 4.54
C ALA A 76 21.88 10.22 5.45
N GLY A 77 22.11 8.97 5.84
CA GLY A 77 21.19 8.18 6.64
C GLY A 77 20.13 7.43 5.85
N GLY A 78 20.08 7.56 4.51
CA GLY A 78 19.06 6.92 3.67
C GLY A 78 19.17 5.40 3.57
N PHE A 79 20.33 4.78 3.83
CA PHE A 79 20.39 3.32 4.00
C PHE A 79 19.80 2.89 5.34
N VAL A 80 20.03 3.68 6.39
CA VAL A 80 19.42 3.46 7.71
C VAL A 80 17.92 3.71 7.63
N SER A 81 17.45 4.76 6.93
CA SER A 81 16.03 5.01 6.71
C SER A 81 15.41 3.92 5.85
N LEU A 82 16.05 3.47 4.76
CA LEU A 82 15.54 2.37 3.93
C LEU A 82 15.44 1.05 4.72
N MET A 83 16.48 0.73 5.51
CA MET A 83 16.47 -0.44 6.40
C MET A 83 15.41 -0.31 7.49
N GLN A 84 15.27 0.88 8.07
CA GLN A 84 14.27 1.17 9.09
C GLN A 84 12.86 1.09 8.50
N ASP A 85 12.61 1.70 7.35
CA ASP A 85 11.35 1.60 6.61
C ASP A 85 11.03 0.14 6.25
N THR A 86 12.02 -0.64 5.82
CA THR A 86 11.82 -2.06 5.47
C THR A 86 11.55 -2.92 6.70
N VAL A 87 12.33 -2.75 7.77
CA VAL A 87 12.20 -3.53 9.02
C VAL A 87 10.94 -3.13 9.79
N GLU A 88 10.58 -1.84 9.83
CA GLU A 88 9.37 -1.35 10.47
C GLU A 88 8.10 -1.82 9.76
N ARG A 89 8.18 -2.16 8.47
CA ARG A 89 7.08 -2.77 7.70
C ARG A 89 6.90 -4.26 7.99
N LEU A 90 7.86 -4.95 8.61
CA LEU A 90 7.71 -6.37 8.95
C LEU A 90 6.73 -6.54 10.12
N TYR A 91 5.78 -7.45 9.97
CA TYR A 91 4.84 -7.80 11.01
C TYR A 91 4.63 -9.31 11.11
N MET A 92 4.24 -9.76 12.31
CA MET A 92 3.86 -11.14 12.58
C MET A 92 2.44 -11.16 13.11
N ILE A 93 1.59 -12.00 12.53
CA ILE A 93 0.20 -12.19 12.96
C ILE A 93 0.05 -13.58 13.52
N GLU A 94 -0.53 -13.65 14.71
CA GLU A 94 -0.98 -14.89 15.32
C GLU A 94 -2.48 -15.05 15.05
N GLU A 95 -2.85 -15.96 14.14
CA GLU A 95 -4.25 -16.37 13.95
C GLU A 95 -4.51 -17.73 14.60
N GLY A 96 -5.60 -17.87 15.34
CA GLY A 96 -6.07 -19.15 15.89
C GLY A 96 -6.49 -19.11 17.35
N GLY A 97 -7.25 -20.13 17.77
CA GLY A 97 -7.69 -20.32 19.16
C GLY A 97 -6.56 -20.77 20.08
N SER A 98 -6.88 -21.00 21.36
CA SER A 98 -5.92 -21.35 22.42
C SER A 98 -5.04 -22.58 22.11
N GLU A 99 -5.45 -23.47 21.22
CA GLU A 99 -4.77 -24.74 20.95
C GLU A 99 -3.90 -24.78 19.69
N LYS A 100 -4.11 -23.89 18.71
CA LYS A 100 -3.25 -23.80 17.49
C LYS A 100 -3.17 -22.36 17.01
N LYS A 101 -2.05 -21.70 17.31
CA LYS A 101 -1.70 -20.38 16.78
C LYS A 101 -0.85 -20.54 15.52
N LEU A 102 -1.38 -20.17 14.38
CA LEU A 102 -0.62 -19.99 13.15
C LEU A 102 0.07 -18.62 13.21
N ARG A 103 1.37 -18.60 12.94
CA ARG A 103 2.17 -17.37 12.83
C ARG A 103 2.44 -17.08 11.37
N THR A 104 1.88 -15.98 10.87
CA THR A 104 2.12 -15.50 9.51
C THR A 104 3.03 -14.28 9.58
N PHE A 105 4.11 -14.30 8.80
CA PHE A 105 4.96 -13.13 8.59
C PHE A 105 4.47 -12.37 7.36
N GLY A 106 4.41 -11.04 7.46
CA GLY A 106 4.02 -10.16 6.37
C GLY A 106 4.88 -8.89 6.33
N VAL A 107 4.80 -8.19 5.20
CA VAL A 107 5.43 -6.89 4.98
C VAL A 107 4.32 -5.91 4.67
N ASP A 108 4.27 -4.79 5.37
CA ASP A 108 3.35 -3.69 5.13
C ASP A 108 3.70 -2.98 3.81
N VAL A 109 2.79 -3.10 2.84
CA VAL A 109 2.94 -2.53 1.49
C VAL A 109 2.20 -1.21 1.32
N SER A 110 1.52 -0.69 2.36
CA SER A 110 0.91 0.64 2.34
C SER A 110 1.95 1.73 2.16
N HIS A 111 1.57 2.88 1.60
CA HIS A 111 2.51 3.93 1.19
C HIS A 111 3.47 4.34 2.31
N SER A 112 2.95 4.63 3.51
CA SER A 112 3.70 5.12 4.67
C SER A 112 3.45 4.33 5.96
N GLY A 113 3.04 3.06 5.87
CA GLY A 113 2.84 2.17 7.01
C GLY A 113 1.50 2.36 7.73
N GLU A 114 0.48 2.81 6.99
CA GLU A 114 -0.89 3.01 7.43
C GLU A 114 -1.51 1.71 7.95
N PHE A 115 -1.31 0.61 7.23
CA PHE A 115 -1.84 -0.71 7.62
C PHE A 115 -1.33 -1.10 9.01
N LEU A 116 -0.02 -1.12 9.23
CA LEU A 116 0.55 -1.58 10.49
C LEU A 116 0.17 -0.66 11.65
N TYR A 117 0.09 0.65 11.40
CA TYR A 117 -0.40 1.61 12.39
C TYR A 117 -1.84 1.30 12.83
N ILE A 118 -2.75 1.15 11.87
CA ILE A 118 -4.16 0.83 12.14
C ILE A 118 -4.29 -0.55 12.79
N TYR A 119 -3.57 -1.55 12.28
CA TYR A 119 -3.64 -2.92 12.77
C TYR A 119 -3.17 -3.03 14.22
N ARG A 120 -2.07 -2.36 14.61
CA ARG A 120 -1.63 -2.27 16.01
C ARG A 120 -2.70 -1.62 16.89
N HIS A 121 -3.35 -0.58 16.40
CA HIS A 121 -4.44 0.05 17.13
C HIS A 121 -5.66 -0.87 17.27
N ILE A 122 -6.00 -1.67 16.25
CA ILE A 122 -7.05 -2.70 16.32
C ILE A 122 -6.72 -3.75 17.38
N LEU A 123 -5.48 -4.26 17.41
CA LEU A 123 -5.06 -5.27 18.40
C LEU A 123 -5.09 -4.75 19.84
N ALA A 124 -4.85 -3.45 20.04
CA ALA A 124 -4.93 -2.82 21.35
C ALA A 124 -6.38 -2.66 21.87
N ARG A 125 -7.40 -2.83 21.00
CA ARG A 125 -8.80 -2.69 21.40
C ARG A 125 -9.31 -3.97 22.05
N ARG A 126 -10.08 -3.81 23.13
CA ARG A 126 -10.82 -4.92 23.76
C ARG A 126 -11.90 -5.50 22.85
N ASN A 127 -12.52 -4.65 22.02
CA ASN A 127 -13.56 -5.02 21.08
C ASN A 127 -13.41 -4.24 19.77
N PHE A 128 -13.65 -4.91 18.66
CA PHE A 128 -13.67 -4.32 17.31
C PHE A 128 -15.06 -4.54 16.69
N PRO A 129 -16.04 -3.67 16.98
CA PRO A 129 -17.44 -3.86 16.60
C PRO A 129 -17.73 -3.48 15.13
N TYR A 130 -16.78 -3.72 14.24
CA TYR A 130 -16.86 -3.35 12.83
C TYR A 130 -16.73 -4.59 11.98
N ALA A 131 -17.47 -4.65 10.88
CA ALA A 131 -17.25 -5.70 9.88
C ALA A 131 -15.80 -5.64 9.37
N ARG A 132 -15.14 -6.79 9.27
CA ARG A 132 -13.77 -6.92 8.71
C ARG A 132 -13.80 -6.76 7.19
N LEU A 133 -14.02 -5.52 6.78
CA LEU A 133 -14.14 -5.07 5.40
C LEU A 133 -13.27 -3.82 5.25
N VAL A 134 -12.39 -3.85 4.24
CA VAL A 134 -11.70 -2.67 3.72
C VAL A 134 -12.34 -2.25 2.40
N ILE A 135 -12.61 -0.96 2.27
CA ILE A 135 -13.03 -0.33 1.02
C ILE A 135 -11.90 0.59 0.60
N ASP A 136 -11.38 0.41 -0.61
CA ASP A 136 -10.23 1.14 -1.13
C ASP A 136 -10.64 1.84 -2.42
N ILE A 137 -10.76 3.16 -2.38
CA ILE A 137 -11.12 4.00 -3.53
C ILE A 137 -9.83 4.56 -4.10
N GLY A 138 -9.53 4.27 -5.36
CA GLY A 138 -8.21 4.50 -5.95
C GLY A 138 -7.25 3.34 -5.70
N ALA A 139 -7.74 2.11 -5.85
CA ALA A 139 -6.98 0.92 -5.46
C ALA A 139 -5.76 0.64 -6.37
N ASN A 140 -5.67 1.28 -7.54
CA ASN A 140 -4.60 1.11 -8.51
C ASN A 140 -4.34 -0.38 -8.81
N ASP A 141 -3.09 -0.85 -8.67
CA ASP A 141 -2.70 -2.24 -8.91
C ASP A 141 -2.99 -3.19 -7.73
N GLY A 142 -3.62 -2.69 -6.66
CA GLY A 142 -3.99 -3.44 -5.46
C GLY A 142 -2.82 -4.07 -4.70
N LEU A 143 -1.58 -3.62 -4.92
CA LEU A 143 -0.38 -4.14 -4.27
C LEU A 143 0.60 -3.03 -3.87
N LEU A 144 1.12 -2.27 -4.83
CA LEU A 144 2.09 -1.22 -4.59
C LEU A 144 1.42 -0.06 -3.88
N SER A 145 1.99 0.36 -2.74
CA SER A 145 1.39 1.41 -1.89
C SER A 145 -0.04 1.12 -1.42
N SER A 146 -0.50 -0.14 -1.48
CA SER A 146 -1.91 -0.48 -1.25
C SER A 146 -2.30 -0.39 0.23
N ASN A 147 -3.35 0.39 0.50
CA ASN A 147 -3.99 0.48 1.82
C ASN A 147 -4.94 -0.68 2.14
N SER A 148 -5.23 -1.57 1.18
CA SER A 148 -6.14 -2.71 1.36
C SER A 148 -5.48 -4.08 1.31
N PHE A 149 -4.35 -4.21 0.61
CA PHE A 149 -3.70 -5.50 0.36
C PHE A 149 -3.42 -6.28 1.65
N ASN A 150 -2.74 -5.66 2.62
CA ASN A 150 -2.41 -6.34 3.88
C ASN A 150 -3.65 -6.73 4.69
N PHE A 151 -4.73 -5.95 4.67
CA PHE A 151 -6.00 -6.35 5.29
C PHE A 151 -6.58 -7.60 4.63
N ILE A 152 -6.55 -7.67 3.30
CA ILE A 152 -6.99 -8.85 2.54
C ILE A 152 -6.13 -10.08 2.89
N GLN A 153 -4.80 -9.92 2.97
CA GLN A 153 -3.89 -11.02 3.35
C GLN A 153 -4.24 -11.64 4.71
N ILE A 154 -4.79 -10.84 5.62
CA ILE A 154 -5.15 -11.27 6.98
C ILE A 154 -6.64 -11.65 7.09
N GLY A 155 -7.26 -11.95 5.95
CA GLY A 155 -8.60 -12.51 5.86
C GLY A 155 -9.74 -11.51 5.89
N TRP A 156 -9.48 -10.19 5.71
CA TRP A 156 -10.57 -9.23 5.58
C TRP A 156 -11.19 -9.28 4.18
N SER A 157 -12.49 -9.00 4.11
CA SER A 157 -13.16 -8.74 2.84
C SER A 157 -12.70 -7.41 2.25
N GLY A 158 -12.77 -7.27 0.93
CA GLY A 158 -12.27 -6.10 0.20
C GLY A 158 -13.22 -5.63 -0.90
N LEU A 159 -13.47 -4.33 -0.99
CA LEU A 159 -14.04 -3.70 -2.19
C LEU A 159 -13.03 -2.68 -2.71
N LEU A 160 -12.33 -3.04 -3.78
CA LEU A 160 -11.29 -2.23 -4.40
C LEU A 160 -11.90 -1.55 -5.63
N VAL A 161 -11.85 -0.22 -5.67
CA VAL A 161 -12.44 0.60 -6.74
C VAL A 161 -11.32 1.25 -7.53
N GLU A 162 -11.26 0.93 -8.81
CA GLU A 162 -10.22 1.42 -9.72
C GLU A 162 -10.83 1.64 -11.11
N PRO A 163 -10.91 2.88 -11.62
CA PRO A 163 -11.51 3.17 -12.92
C PRO A 163 -10.70 2.67 -14.12
N GLN A 164 -9.37 2.60 -14.02
CA GLN A 164 -8.51 2.16 -15.11
C GLN A 164 -8.57 0.63 -15.25
N ALA A 165 -9.01 0.16 -16.41
CA ALA A 165 -9.26 -1.27 -16.62
C ALA A 165 -8.01 -2.14 -16.45
N SER A 166 -6.85 -1.66 -16.89
CA SER A 166 -5.55 -2.33 -16.73
C SER A 166 -5.15 -2.47 -15.26
N GLN A 167 -5.25 -1.39 -14.49
CA GLN A 167 -4.91 -1.39 -13.07
C GLN A 167 -5.88 -2.26 -12.26
N ALA A 168 -7.19 -2.16 -12.52
CA ALA A 168 -8.18 -3.04 -11.90
C ALA A 168 -7.92 -4.54 -12.20
N GLU A 169 -7.43 -4.88 -13.39
CA GLU A 169 -7.05 -6.24 -13.72
C GLU A 169 -5.78 -6.69 -13.00
N MET A 170 -4.80 -5.80 -12.81
CA MET A 170 -3.62 -6.04 -11.99
C MET A 170 -3.99 -6.23 -10.53
N ALA A 171 -4.84 -5.36 -9.96
CA ALA A 171 -5.40 -5.50 -8.62
C ALA A 171 -6.07 -6.86 -8.44
N ALA A 172 -6.93 -7.28 -9.36
CA ALA A 172 -7.58 -8.58 -9.29
C ALA A 172 -6.55 -9.73 -9.25
N LYS A 173 -5.51 -9.68 -10.10
CA LYS A 173 -4.44 -10.70 -10.12
C LYS A 173 -3.61 -10.70 -8.85
N ASN A 174 -3.34 -9.53 -8.28
CA ASN A 174 -2.53 -9.38 -7.08
C ASN A 174 -3.27 -9.87 -5.82
N VAL A 175 -4.56 -9.59 -5.69
CA VAL A 175 -5.34 -9.93 -4.49
C VAL A 175 -5.93 -11.34 -4.51
N VAL A 176 -6.23 -11.92 -5.69
CA VAL A 176 -6.96 -13.21 -5.78
C VAL A 176 -6.25 -14.36 -5.07
N ARG A 177 -4.91 -14.35 -5.04
CA ARG A 177 -4.09 -15.40 -4.40
C ARG A 177 -4.19 -15.40 -2.87
N TYR A 178 -4.67 -14.30 -2.30
CA TYR A 178 -4.81 -14.11 -0.85
C TYR A 178 -6.25 -14.27 -0.36
N VAL A 179 -7.20 -14.49 -1.28
CA VAL A 179 -8.54 -14.91 -0.94
C VAL A 179 -8.49 -16.41 -0.64
N ASN A 180 -8.67 -16.78 0.62
CA ASN A 180 -8.58 -18.18 1.02
C ASN A 180 -9.77 -18.98 0.43
N PRO A 181 -9.54 -19.92 -0.51
CA PRO A 181 -10.62 -20.65 -1.17
C PRO A 181 -11.33 -21.64 -0.22
N TYR A 182 -10.69 -22.00 0.90
CA TYR A 182 -11.23 -22.90 1.92
C TYR A 182 -11.94 -22.17 3.06
N ARG A 183 -11.98 -20.83 3.02
CA ARG A 183 -12.82 -20.00 3.87
C ARG A 183 -14.13 -19.67 3.14
N GLU A 184 -14.82 -20.70 2.62
CA GLU A 184 -16.13 -20.52 1.99
C GLU A 184 -17.04 -19.70 2.93
N ASN A 185 -17.53 -18.57 2.43
CA ASN A 185 -18.36 -17.56 3.11
C ASN A 185 -17.70 -16.61 4.13
N ASN A 186 -16.38 -16.67 4.37
CA ASN A 186 -15.72 -15.81 5.38
C ASN A 186 -14.90 -14.65 4.82
N GLN A 187 -14.62 -14.65 3.52
CA GLN A 187 -13.89 -13.55 2.87
C GLN A 187 -14.40 -13.33 1.45
N THR A 188 -14.74 -12.10 1.11
CA THR A 188 -15.13 -11.71 -0.25
C THR A 188 -14.29 -10.52 -0.69
N VAL A 189 -13.59 -10.65 -1.81
CA VAL A 189 -12.85 -9.54 -2.43
C VAL A 189 -13.41 -9.29 -3.81
N LYS A 190 -13.75 -8.03 -4.10
CA LYS A 190 -14.23 -7.60 -5.42
C LYS A 190 -13.42 -6.40 -5.88
N VAL A 191 -12.96 -6.45 -7.12
CA VAL A 191 -12.39 -5.30 -7.81
C VAL A 191 -13.45 -4.71 -8.74
N ILE A 192 -13.61 -3.40 -8.70
CA ILE A 192 -14.75 -2.67 -9.27
C ILE A 192 -14.19 -1.62 -10.22
N LYS A 193 -14.43 -1.85 -11.51
CA LYS A 193 -14.01 -0.98 -12.61
C LYS A 193 -14.93 0.24 -12.71
N ASN A 194 -14.90 1.12 -11.72
CA ASN A 194 -15.69 2.34 -11.67
C ASN A 194 -14.91 3.48 -11.04
N VAL A 195 -15.29 4.72 -11.35
CA VAL A 195 -14.94 5.88 -10.52
C VAL A 195 -16.10 6.22 -9.59
N ILE A 196 -15.81 6.57 -8.34
CA ILE A 196 -16.84 7.10 -7.42
C ILE A 196 -16.99 8.60 -7.68
N SER A 197 -18.22 9.05 -7.96
CA SER A 197 -18.47 10.48 -8.18
C SER A 197 -19.87 10.92 -7.71
N LYS A 198 -20.21 12.20 -7.93
CA LYS A 198 -21.54 12.76 -7.64
C LYS A 198 -22.66 12.22 -8.54
N ARG A 199 -22.33 11.68 -9.72
CA ARG A 199 -23.33 11.22 -10.70
C ARG A 199 -22.93 9.88 -11.28
N SER A 200 -23.91 9.06 -11.58
CA SER A 200 -23.68 7.78 -12.26
C SER A 200 -23.81 7.95 -13.76
N GLY A 201 -23.13 7.10 -14.51
CA GLY A 201 -23.12 7.14 -15.98
C GLY A 201 -21.73 6.87 -16.53
N ILE A 202 -21.42 7.43 -17.68
CA ILE A 202 -20.08 7.47 -18.24
C ILE A 202 -19.53 8.87 -18.04
N VAL A 203 -18.31 8.99 -17.51
CA VAL A 203 -17.65 10.28 -17.27
C VAL A 203 -16.28 10.31 -17.95
N PRO A 204 -15.83 11.50 -18.42
CA PRO A 204 -14.46 11.67 -18.88
C PRO A 204 -13.51 11.56 -17.69
N PHE A 205 -12.45 10.78 -17.85
CA PHE A 205 -11.43 10.54 -16.85
C PHE A 205 -10.07 10.84 -17.48
N MET A 206 -9.32 11.73 -16.86
CA MET A 206 -7.98 12.07 -17.26
C MET A 206 -7.02 11.02 -16.73
N ARG A 207 -6.30 10.37 -17.63
CA ARG A 207 -5.16 9.51 -17.34
C ARG A 207 -3.89 10.28 -17.67
N ARG A 208 -3.05 10.54 -16.68
CA ARG A 208 -1.73 11.11 -16.94
C ARG A 208 -0.78 10.02 -17.41
N SER A 209 0.10 10.37 -18.33
CA SER A 209 1.19 9.50 -18.76
C SER A 209 2.40 9.68 -17.86
N ASP A 210 2.27 9.30 -16.58
CA ASP A 210 3.40 9.20 -15.67
C ASP A 210 4.04 7.79 -15.77
N ILE A 211 5.25 7.62 -15.24
CA ILE A 211 6.07 6.40 -15.43
C ILE A 211 5.39 5.12 -14.91
N ALA A 212 4.29 5.24 -14.16
CA ALA A 212 3.56 4.11 -13.63
C ALA A 212 2.02 4.19 -13.75
N ASP A 213 1.48 5.06 -14.61
CA ASP A 213 0.02 5.29 -14.78
C ASP A 213 -0.70 5.44 -13.41
N MET A 214 -0.03 6.06 -12.43
CA MET A 214 -0.50 6.12 -11.04
C MET A 214 -1.38 7.34 -10.76
N GLU A 215 -1.36 8.34 -11.63
CA GLU A 215 -2.16 9.56 -11.48
C GLU A 215 -3.34 9.58 -12.46
N GLY A 216 -4.57 9.67 -11.92
CA GLY A 216 -5.76 9.85 -12.73
C GLY A 216 -6.97 10.35 -11.96
N HIS A 217 -7.76 11.21 -12.60
CA HIS A 217 -8.92 11.88 -11.97
C HIS A 217 -10.06 12.08 -12.96
N ILE A 218 -11.23 12.46 -12.45
CA ILE A 218 -12.33 12.90 -13.31
C ILE A 218 -11.93 14.21 -13.98
N ALA A 219 -11.98 14.26 -15.31
CA ALA A 219 -11.55 15.43 -16.06
C ALA A 219 -12.40 16.66 -15.70
N ALA A 220 -11.73 17.78 -15.47
CA ALA A 220 -12.32 19.08 -15.14
C ALA A 220 -11.83 20.17 -16.13
N GLU A 221 -12.51 21.32 -16.15
CA GLU A 221 -12.12 22.43 -17.04
C GLU A 221 -10.72 22.96 -16.75
N GLU A 222 -10.21 22.80 -15.52
CA GLU A 222 -8.87 23.25 -15.15
C GLU A 222 -7.73 22.36 -15.69
N ASP A 223 -8.07 21.19 -16.24
CA ASP A 223 -7.09 20.26 -16.83
C ASP A 223 -6.66 20.67 -18.26
N TYR A 224 -7.32 21.68 -18.82
CA TYR A 224 -6.94 22.27 -20.09
C TYR A 224 -5.90 23.36 -19.85
N TYR A 225 -4.74 23.23 -20.50
CA TYR A 225 -3.79 24.34 -20.57
C TYR A 225 -4.44 25.53 -21.31
N PRO A 226 -3.97 26.77 -21.08
CA PRO A 226 -4.50 27.95 -21.75
C PRO A 226 -4.44 27.90 -23.30
N ASP A 227 -3.59 27.03 -23.86
CA ASP A 227 -3.44 26.77 -25.29
C ASP A 227 -4.29 25.58 -25.80
N GLY A 228 -5.07 24.96 -24.92
CA GLY A 228 -5.94 23.81 -25.21
C GLY A 228 -5.23 22.46 -25.21
N GLN A 229 -3.94 22.39 -24.89
CA GLN A 229 -3.24 21.11 -24.71
C GLN A 229 -3.63 20.47 -23.37
N MET A 230 -3.46 19.15 -23.26
CA MET A 230 -3.72 18.38 -22.04
C MET A 230 -2.50 17.55 -21.69
N ASP A 231 -2.16 17.47 -20.40
CA ASP A 231 -1.10 16.61 -19.89
C ASP A 231 -1.63 15.19 -19.64
N GLY A 232 -2.06 14.51 -20.71
CA GLY A 232 -2.58 13.15 -20.62
C GLY A 232 -3.65 12.80 -21.66
N GLU A 233 -4.27 11.64 -21.47
CA GLU A 233 -5.34 11.12 -22.31
C GLU A 233 -6.67 11.13 -21.56
N ILE A 234 -7.75 11.60 -22.21
CA ILE A 234 -9.11 11.43 -21.69
C ILE A 234 -9.65 10.07 -22.14
N ILE A 235 -9.94 9.21 -21.17
CA ILE A 235 -10.67 7.97 -21.37
C ILE A 235 -12.10 8.10 -20.81
N GLN A 236 -13.01 7.26 -21.30
CA GLN A 236 -14.39 7.21 -20.80
C GLN A 236 -14.54 6.05 -19.82
N VAL A 237 -14.88 6.36 -18.57
CA VAL A 237 -15.01 5.35 -17.51
C VAL A 237 -16.40 5.37 -16.88
N PRO A 238 -16.93 4.22 -16.45
CA PRO A 238 -18.21 4.17 -15.79
C PRO A 238 -18.11 4.74 -14.37
N SER A 239 -19.01 5.64 -14.01
CA SER A 239 -19.11 6.24 -12.69
C SER A 239 -20.32 5.72 -11.91
N ILE A 240 -20.16 5.65 -10.58
CA ILE A 240 -21.20 5.27 -9.64
C ILE A 240 -21.17 6.20 -8.41
N THR A 241 -22.34 6.57 -7.90
CA THR A 241 -22.41 7.35 -6.63
C THR A 241 -22.16 6.46 -5.42
N VAL A 242 -21.69 7.04 -4.30
CA VAL A 242 -21.53 6.32 -3.02
C VAL A 242 -22.83 5.63 -2.59
N ARG A 243 -23.99 6.27 -2.79
CA ARG A 243 -25.30 5.68 -2.48
C ARG A 243 -25.55 4.41 -3.29
N GLN A 244 -25.33 4.45 -4.61
CA GLN A 244 -25.55 3.29 -5.46
C GLN A 244 -24.50 2.21 -5.23
N PHE A 245 -23.23 2.58 -5.04
CA PHE A 245 -22.14 1.68 -4.71
C PHE A 245 -22.45 0.89 -3.44
N THR A 246 -22.74 1.58 -2.34
CA THR A 246 -22.98 0.94 -1.05
C THR A 246 -24.23 0.05 -1.07
N ALA A 247 -25.29 0.44 -1.80
CA ALA A 247 -26.47 -0.39 -2.00
C ALA A 247 -26.15 -1.64 -2.85
N LYS A 248 -25.47 -1.47 -3.99
CA LYS A 248 -25.13 -2.56 -4.92
C LYS A 248 -24.26 -3.63 -4.28
N TYR A 249 -23.34 -3.24 -3.40
CA TYR A 249 -22.40 -4.16 -2.76
C TYR A 249 -22.76 -4.50 -1.30
N ASN A 250 -23.97 -4.15 -0.84
CA ASN A 250 -24.47 -4.42 0.51
C ASN A 250 -23.48 -4.01 1.61
N VAL A 251 -22.91 -2.81 1.48
CA VAL A 251 -21.90 -2.32 2.44
C VAL A 251 -22.56 -2.14 3.81
N PRO A 252 -22.03 -2.75 4.89
CA PRO A 252 -22.58 -2.55 6.23
C PRO A 252 -22.31 -1.12 6.72
N LYS A 253 -23.21 -0.57 7.53
CA LYS A 253 -23.03 0.79 8.08
C LYS A 253 -21.77 0.93 8.92
N TYR A 254 -21.35 -0.14 9.60
CA TYR A 254 -20.14 -0.19 10.41
C TYR A 254 -19.18 -1.21 9.83
N PHE A 255 -18.14 -0.73 9.14
CA PHE A 255 -17.07 -1.55 8.55
C PHE A 255 -15.71 -1.07 9.02
N GLY A 256 -14.65 -1.81 8.71
CA GLY A 256 -13.39 -1.63 9.40
C GLY A 256 -12.57 -0.44 8.87
N VAL A 257 -12.31 -0.39 7.56
CA VAL A 257 -11.41 0.62 6.96
C VAL A 257 -12.01 1.18 5.68
N LEU A 258 -12.01 2.51 5.55
CA LEU A 258 -12.24 3.23 4.30
C LEU A 258 -10.94 3.95 3.90
N SER A 259 -10.36 3.57 2.77
CA SER A 259 -9.23 4.26 2.15
C SER A 259 -9.73 5.07 0.97
N ILE A 260 -9.37 6.35 0.92
CA ILE A 260 -9.73 7.28 -0.14
C ILE A 260 -8.46 7.92 -0.66
N ASP A 261 -8.09 7.49 -1.86
CA ASP A 261 -6.99 7.98 -2.66
C ASP A 261 -7.61 8.35 -4.03
N ALA A 262 -8.27 9.51 -4.07
CA ALA A 262 -9.12 9.89 -5.19
C ALA A 262 -8.86 11.33 -5.57
N GLU A 263 -8.10 11.48 -6.64
CA GLU A 263 -7.63 12.75 -7.14
C GLU A 263 -8.79 13.73 -7.45
N GLY A 264 -8.74 14.89 -6.79
CA GLY A 264 -9.71 15.99 -6.95
C GLY A 264 -11.13 15.73 -6.45
N THR A 265 -11.44 14.54 -5.89
CA THR A 265 -12.82 14.19 -5.44
C THR A 265 -12.89 13.52 -4.08
N GLY A 266 -11.75 13.31 -3.41
CA GLY A 266 -11.63 12.65 -2.11
C GLY A 266 -12.63 13.15 -1.07
N ASN A 267 -12.67 14.46 -0.81
CA ASN A 267 -13.58 15.02 0.20
C ASN A 267 -15.05 14.77 -0.11
N GLN A 268 -15.45 14.87 -1.38
CA GLN A 268 -16.83 14.66 -1.78
C GLN A 268 -17.25 13.20 -1.53
N ILE A 269 -16.34 12.25 -1.76
CA ILE A 269 -16.54 10.83 -1.47
C ILE A 269 -16.64 10.61 0.04
N LEU A 270 -15.69 11.17 0.80
CA LEU A 270 -15.66 11.11 2.26
C LEU A 270 -16.97 11.60 2.88
N HIS A 271 -17.37 12.83 2.57
CA HIS A 271 -18.61 13.43 3.05
C HIS A 271 -19.82 12.58 2.66
N SER A 272 -19.87 12.09 1.42
CA SER A 272 -20.98 11.24 0.96
C SER A 272 -21.12 9.97 1.80
N PHE A 273 -20.02 9.29 2.18
CA PHE A 273 -20.10 8.14 3.09
C PHE A 273 -20.65 8.54 4.47
N ILE A 274 -20.10 9.60 5.05
CA ILE A 274 -20.45 10.04 6.42
C ILE A 274 -21.89 10.56 6.50
N ASP A 275 -22.32 11.37 5.54
CA ASP A 275 -23.68 11.94 5.43
C ASP A 275 -24.74 10.86 5.17
N LEU A 276 -24.38 9.78 4.47
CA LEU A 276 -25.23 8.59 4.32
C LEU A 276 -25.28 7.72 5.59
N GLY A 277 -24.60 8.11 6.66
CA GLY A 277 -24.61 7.42 7.95
C GLY A 277 -23.66 6.23 8.03
N PHE A 278 -22.72 6.07 7.10
CA PHE A 278 -21.67 5.06 7.25
C PHE A 278 -20.65 5.51 8.31
N ARG A 279 -20.16 4.56 9.09
CA ARG A 279 -19.22 4.77 10.18
C ARG A 279 -18.10 3.72 10.10
N PRO A 280 -17.19 3.83 9.13
CA PRO A 280 -15.97 3.02 9.13
C PRO A 280 -15.20 3.22 10.44
N GLY A 281 -14.57 2.17 10.96
CA GLY A 281 -13.78 2.22 12.18
C GLY A 281 -12.54 3.11 12.02
N TYR A 282 -11.92 3.03 10.85
CA TYR A 282 -10.81 3.90 10.44
C TYR A 282 -11.02 4.44 9.04
N ILE A 283 -10.51 5.65 8.82
CA ILE A 283 -10.45 6.26 7.50
C ILE A 283 -9.00 6.63 7.22
N ILE A 284 -8.50 6.23 6.06
CA ILE A 284 -7.25 6.70 5.47
C ILE A 284 -7.65 7.66 4.36
N TYR A 285 -7.21 8.90 4.45
CA TYR A 285 -7.63 9.96 3.56
C TYR A 285 -6.41 10.68 2.99
N GLU A 286 -6.25 10.65 1.67
CA GLU A 286 -5.15 11.35 1.01
C GLU A 286 -5.43 12.85 0.88
N ASP A 287 -4.50 13.67 1.36
CA ASP A 287 -4.57 15.14 1.45
C ASP A 287 -3.73 15.84 0.38
N LEU A 288 -3.20 15.13 -0.63
CA LEU A 288 -2.20 15.69 -1.56
C LEU A 288 -2.82 16.60 -2.62
N HIS A 289 -4.01 16.25 -3.13
CA HIS A 289 -4.61 16.89 -4.31
C HIS A 289 -5.89 17.67 -3.99
N GLU A 290 -6.01 18.14 -2.74
CA GLU A 290 -7.09 19.00 -2.32
C GLU A 290 -6.98 20.39 -2.99
N ARG A 291 -8.04 20.81 -3.69
CA ARG A 291 -8.14 22.15 -4.27
C ARG A 291 -8.27 23.18 -3.14
N ALA A 292 -7.96 24.45 -3.37
CA ALA A 292 -7.87 25.54 -2.37
C ALA A 292 -9.08 25.76 -1.40
N PHE A 293 -10.22 25.08 -1.58
CA PHE A 293 -11.40 25.10 -0.70
C PHE A 293 -11.53 23.87 0.22
N GLU A 294 -10.59 22.95 0.09
CA GLU A 294 -10.44 21.71 0.83
C GLU A 294 -9.11 21.87 1.56
N LEU A 295 -9.17 22.39 2.79
CA LEU A 295 -7.98 22.52 3.62
C LEU A 295 -8.03 21.41 4.65
N PRO A 296 -6.88 20.80 5.02
CA PRO A 296 -6.83 19.72 5.99
C PRO A 296 -7.55 20.04 7.31
N VAL A 297 -7.51 21.30 7.73
CA VAL A 297 -8.19 21.81 8.94
C VAL A 297 -9.72 21.74 8.83
N VAL A 298 -10.28 22.00 7.64
CA VAL A 298 -11.72 21.92 7.37
C VAL A 298 -12.17 20.47 7.42
N THR A 299 -11.43 19.58 6.74
CA THR A 299 -11.66 18.14 6.76
C THR A 299 -11.57 17.57 8.16
N GLU A 300 -10.51 17.92 8.92
CA GLU A 300 -10.35 17.50 10.31
C GLU A 300 -11.52 17.96 11.19
N LYS A 301 -11.93 19.23 11.07
CA LYS A 301 -13.08 19.76 11.81
C LYS A 301 -14.37 19.00 11.47
N TYR A 302 -14.66 18.80 10.18
CA TYR A 302 -15.84 18.04 9.74
C TYR A 302 -15.83 16.61 10.31
N MET A 303 -14.67 15.94 10.25
CA MET A 303 -14.50 14.60 10.78
C MET A 303 -14.70 14.55 12.30
N ASN A 304 -14.15 15.52 13.03
CA ASN A 304 -14.34 15.63 14.47
C ASN A 304 -15.81 15.84 14.85
N ASP A 305 -16.51 16.75 14.16
CA ASP A 305 -17.95 17.01 14.34
C ASP A 305 -18.78 15.76 14.01
N SER A 306 -18.30 14.92 13.09
CA SER A 306 -18.90 13.65 12.69
C SER A 306 -18.55 12.46 13.60
N GLY A 307 -17.83 12.70 14.70
CA GLY A 307 -17.50 11.69 15.70
C GLY A 307 -16.20 10.93 15.45
N TYR A 308 -15.28 11.48 14.68
CA TYR A 308 -13.93 10.92 14.47
C TYR A 308 -12.87 11.68 15.27
N VAL A 309 -11.67 11.12 15.34
CA VAL A 309 -10.45 11.75 15.88
C VAL A 309 -9.34 11.55 14.87
N LEU A 310 -8.58 12.59 14.56
CA LEU A 310 -7.34 12.46 13.82
C LEU A 310 -6.30 11.75 14.71
N MET A 311 -5.84 10.59 14.27
CA MET A 311 -4.91 9.74 15.01
C MET A 311 -3.46 9.99 14.61
N SER A 312 -3.21 10.18 13.31
CA SER A 312 -1.88 10.37 12.75
C SER A 312 -1.92 10.93 11.34
N ARG A 313 -0.83 11.59 10.93
CA ARG A 313 -0.50 11.88 9.52
C ARG A 313 0.68 10.98 9.13
N ARG A 314 0.54 10.21 8.06
CA ARG A 314 1.60 9.32 7.54
C ARG A 314 1.78 9.60 6.05
N GLY A 315 2.92 10.15 5.67
CA GLY A 315 3.11 10.67 4.32
C GLY A 315 2.03 11.72 3.99
N TRP A 316 1.28 11.46 2.93
CA TRP A 316 0.17 12.30 2.48
C TRP A 316 -1.20 11.88 3.04
N ASN A 317 -1.23 10.82 3.85
CA ASN A 317 -2.45 10.26 4.40
C ASN A 317 -2.75 10.77 5.81
N LEU A 318 -3.99 11.23 6.02
CA LEU A 318 -4.59 11.48 7.32
C LEU A 318 -5.33 10.22 7.78
N ILE A 319 -5.07 9.76 9.01
CA ILE A 319 -5.73 8.59 9.59
C ILE A 319 -6.70 9.03 10.66
N PHE A 320 -7.99 8.82 10.43
CA PHE A 320 -9.06 9.10 11.39
C PHE A 320 -9.56 7.81 12.04
N CYS A 321 -9.95 7.87 13.32
CA CYS A 321 -10.60 6.78 14.04
C CYS A 321 -11.99 7.21 14.53
N HIS A 322 -13.00 6.37 14.31
CA HIS A 322 -14.35 6.62 14.82
C HIS A 322 -14.40 6.45 16.35
N ARG A 323 -15.00 7.43 17.05
CA ARG A 323 -15.24 7.40 18.49
C ARG A 323 -16.41 6.45 18.78
N THR A 324 -16.11 5.17 19.01
CA THR A 324 -17.10 4.27 19.62
C THR A 324 -17.46 4.80 21.00
N ARG A 325 -18.74 5.11 21.26
CA ARG A 325 -19.21 5.38 22.62
C ARG A 325 -18.84 4.17 23.48
N LYS A 326 -18.20 4.44 24.63
CA LYS A 326 -17.79 3.42 25.59
C LYS A 326 -18.98 2.65 26.13
#